data_AF-A0A8S3E721-F1
#
_entry.id   AF-A0A8S3E721-F1
#
_cell.length_a   1.000
_cell.length_b   1.000
_cell.length_c   1.000
_cell.angle_alpha   90.00
_cell.angle_beta   90.00
_cell.angle_gamma   90.00
#
_symmetry.space_group_name_H-M   'P 1'
#
loop_
_entity.id
_entity.type
_entity.pdbx_description
1 polymer ?
#
loop_
_entity_poly.entity_id
_entity_poly.type
_entity_poly.pdbx_seq_one_letter_code
_entity_poly.pdbx_strand_id
1 'polypeptide(L)'
;VRREDEFSPLKNGTGTKDTPETCRRDLMLQHIRYLKQAGALLQEVNENSCEISPLVSYAGENLDFVKGQQLSFPIIIELNAETQKAEINTNKHCS
;
A
#
# COMPACT_ATOMS: atom_id res chain seq x y z
N VAL A 1 -1.91 -20.13 -25.87
CA VAL A 1 -1.78 -18.73 -25.42
C VAL A 1 -2.96 -18.45 -24.50
N ARG A 2 -2.75 -18.13 -23.22
CA ARG A 2 -3.85 -17.84 -22.28
C ARG A 2 -4.02 -16.32 -22.23
N ARG A 3 -5.19 -15.87 -22.70
CA ARG A 3 -5.64 -14.48 -22.72
C ARG A 3 -6.12 -14.11 -21.32
N GLU A 4 -5.22 -13.62 -20.49
CA GLU A 4 -5.55 -12.86 -19.28
C GLU A 4 -4.62 -11.63 -19.12
N ASP A 5 -3.76 -11.42 -20.12
CA ASP A 5 -3.07 -10.18 -20.41
C ASP A 5 -3.91 -9.39 -21.44
N GLU A 6 -3.98 -8.08 -21.27
CA GLU A 6 -4.70 -7.10 -22.10
C GLU A 6 -6.17 -6.83 -21.74
N PHE A 7 -6.31 -5.70 -21.03
CA PHE A 7 -7.47 -4.83 -20.99
C PHE A 7 -8.71 -5.42 -20.32
N SER A 8 -8.93 -5.09 -19.05
CA SER A 8 -10.27 -4.97 -18.50
C SER A 8 -10.95 -3.76 -19.16
N PRO A 9 -11.80 -3.94 -20.18
CA PRO A 9 -12.52 -2.82 -20.76
C PRO A 9 -13.65 -2.50 -19.78
N LEU A 10 -13.89 -1.22 -19.51
CA LEU A 10 -15.03 -0.74 -18.74
C LEU A 10 -16.33 -1.47 -19.15
N LYS A 11 -16.73 -2.47 -18.36
CA LYS A 11 -18.07 -3.07 -18.41
C LYS A 11 -18.72 -2.89 -17.06
N ASN A 12 -19.30 -1.71 -16.86
CA ASN A 12 -20.33 -1.50 -15.86
C ASN A 12 -21.58 -2.28 -16.28
N GLY A 13 -21.62 -3.56 -15.94
CA GLY A 13 -22.77 -4.44 -16.09
C GLY A 13 -23.23 -4.94 -14.73
N THR A 14 -24.17 -4.20 -14.12
CA THR A 14 -25.14 -4.65 -13.11
C THR A 14 -24.65 -5.67 -12.05
N GLY A 15 -24.21 -5.17 -10.90
CA GLY A 15 -23.94 -5.96 -9.70
C GLY A 15 -22.93 -5.26 -8.81
N THR A 16 -23.40 -4.29 -8.02
CA THR A 16 -22.61 -3.37 -7.17
C THR A 16 -21.64 -4.11 -6.23
N LYS A 17 -20.46 -4.44 -6.72
CA LYS A 17 -19.33 -4.99 -5.93
C LYS A 17 -17.97 -4.36 -6.28
N ASP A 18 -17.96 -3.30 -7.07
CA ASP A 18 -16.79 -2.48 -7.37
C ASP A 18 -17.13 -1.01 -7.11
N THR A 19 -17.32 -0.67 -5.83
CA THR A 19 -17.32 0.74 -5.43
C THR A 19 -15.88 1.22 -5.32
N PRO A 20 -15.59 2.51 -5.60
CA PRO A 20 -14.24 3.07 -5.45
C PRO A 20 -13.66 2.84 -4.04
N GLU A 21 -14.53 2.72 -3.04
CA GLU A 21 -14.17 2.38 -1.66
C GLU A 21 -13.59 0.96 -1.52
N THR A 22 -14.13 -0.01 -2.25
CA THR A 22 -13.67 -1.41 -2.20
C THR A 22 -12.30 -1.54 -2.87
N CYS A 23 -12.09 -0.88 -4.01
CA CYS A 23 -10.79 -0.86 -4.69
C CYS A 23 -9.71 -0.20 -3.82
N ARG A 24 -10.04 0.92 -3.15
CA ARG A 24 -9.12 1.59 -2.24
C ARG A 24 -8.73 0.70 -1.06
N ARG A 25 -9.72 0.03 -0.45
CA ARG A 25 -9.48 -0.87 0.68
C ARG A 25 -8.59 -2.05 0.30
N ASP A 26 -8.85 -2.69 -0.84
CA ASP A 26 -8.05 -3.83 -1.29
C ASP A 26 -6.59 -3.44 -1.56
N LEU A 27 -6.38 -2.28 -2.19
CA LEU A 27 -5.03 -1.71 -2.39
C LEU A 27 -4.29 -1.46 -1.06
N MET A 28 -4.96 -0.86 -0.08
CA MET A 28 -4.38 -0.57 1.23
C MET A 28 -4.05 -1.88 2.00
N LEU A 29 -4.91 -2.90 1.89
CA LEU A 29 -4.66 -4.23 2.42
C LEU A 29 -3.45 -4.91 1.76
N GLN A 30 -3.29 -4.73 0.45
CA GLN A 30 -2.12 -5.22 -0.29
C GLN A 30 -0.83 -4.57 0.22
N HIS A 31 -0.82 -3.25 0.45
CA HIS A 31 0.32 -2.56 1.04
C HIS A 31 0.67 -3.07 2.45
N ILE A 32 -0.34 -3.32 3.29
CA ILE A 32 -0.17 -3.91 4.62
C ILE A 32 0.50 -5.29 4.53
N ARG A 33 0.13 -6.11 3.53
CA ARG A 33 0.77 -7.42 3.30
C ARG A 33 2.25 -7.25 2.95
N TYR A 34 2.60 -6.29 2.11
CA TYR A 34 4.00 -6.01 1.77
C TYR A 34 4.82 -5.62 2.98
N LEU A 35 4.30 -4.72 3.83
CA LEU A 35 4.95 -4.34 5.08
C LEU A 35 5.16 -5.52 6.04
N LYS A 36 4.13 -6.37 6.21
CA LYS A 36 4.25 -7.58 7.03
C LYS A 36 5.27 -8.56 6.44
N GLN A 37 5.28 -8.75 5.13
CA GLN A 37 6.23 -9.63 4.45
C GLN A 37 7.67 -9.10 4.54
N ALA A 38 7.85 -7.79 4.54
CA ALA A 38 9.13 -7.12 4.80
C ALA A 38 9.57 -7.20 6.27
N GLY A 39 8.73 -7.71 7.17
CA GLY A 39 9.05 -7.90 8.58
C GLY A 39 8.76 -6.68 9.47
N ALA A 40 7.90 -5.74 9.03
CA ALA A 40 7.42 -4.67 9.88
C ALA A 40 6.48 -5.18 10.98
N LEU A 41 6.55 -4.54 12.15
CA LEU A 41 5.68 -4.80 13.28
C LEU A 41 4.57 -3.74 13.31
N LEU A 42 3.37 -4.10 12.85
CA LEU A 42 2.22 -3.19 12.81
C LEU A 42 1.46 -3.27 14.14
N GLN A 43 1.40 -2.17 14.91
CA GLN A 43 0.75 -2.19 16.24
C GLN A 43 -0.78 -2.23 16.18
N GLU A 44 -1.40 -1.42 15.31
CA GLU A 44 -2.86 -1.33 15.20
C GLU A 44 -3.29 -1.34 13.74
N VAL A 45 -3.51 -2.54 13.17
CA VAL A 45 -3.80 -2.70 11.73
C VAL A 45 -5.01 -1.87 11.31
N ASN A 46 -4.75 -0.76 10.60
CA ASN A 46 -5.79 0.08 10.02
C ASN A 46 -5.75 -0.05 8.49
N GLU A 47 -6.70 -0.84 7.96
CA GLU A 47 -6.81 -1.19 6.55
C GLU A 47 -7.12 -0.04 5.59
N ASN A 48 -7.38 1.16 6.10
CA ASN A 48 -7.67 2.34 5.28
C ASN A 48 -6.54 3.39 5.31
N SER A 49 -5.45 3.13 6.03
CA SER A 49 -4.44 4.14 6.37
C SER A 49 -3.01 3.69 6.02
N CYS A 50 -2.85 2.88 4.96
CA CYS A 50 -1.54 2.36 4.52
C CYS A 50 -1.30 2.65 3.04
N GLU A 51 -0.50 3.67 2.75
CA GLU A 51 -0.18 4.07 1.38
C GLU A 51 1.31 3.87 1.10
N ILE A 52 1.62 3.20 -0.01
CA ILE A 52 2.99 3.03 -0.48
C ILE A 52 3.04 3.64 -1.87
N SER A 53 3.92 4.60 -2.08
CA SER A 53 4.11 5.23 -3.38
C SER A 53 4.66 4.20 -4.36
N PRO A 54 4.09 4.09 -5.58
CA PRO A 54 4.60 3.19 -6.61
C PRO A 54 6.03 3.54 -7.05
N LEU A 55 6.48 4.77 -6.78
CA LEU A 55 7.87 5.19 -7.00
C LEU A 55 8.85 4.55 -6.01
N VAL A 56 8.37 4.12 -4.84
CA VAL A 56 9.16 3.41 -3.84
C VAL A 56 9.12 1.91 -4.08
N SER A 57 7.92 1.37 -4.26
CA SER A 57 7.69 -0.06 -4.36
C SER A 57 6.49 -0.34 -5.24
N TYR A 58 6.68 -1.16 -6.28
CA TYR A 58 5.60 -1.51 -7.21
C TYR A 58 4.87 -2.79 -6.76
N ALA A 59 5.62 -3.77 -6.28
CA ALA A 59 5.14 -5.09 -5.88
C ALA A 59 5.61 -5.51 -4.47
N GLY A 60 5.96 -4.56 -3.60
CA GLY A 60 6.47 -4.85 -2.26
C GLY A 60 7.99 -5.07 -2.20
N GLU A 61 8.72 -4.77 -3.27
CA GLU A 61 10.19 -4.74 -3.27
C GLU A 61 10.75 -3.51 -2.53
N ASN A 62 12.04 -3.54 -2.18
CA ASN A 62 12.77 -2.45 -1.52
C ASN A 62 12.22 -2.01 -0.15
N LEU A 63 11.41 -2.83 0.52
CA LEU A 63 10.86 -2.55 1.86
C LEU A 63 11.70 -3.09 3.01
N ASP A 64 12.92 -3.62 2.79
CA ASP A 64 13.73 -4.21 3.86
C ASP A 64 14.07 -3.22 4.99
N PHE A 65 14.06 -1.91 4.70
CA PHE A 65 14.25 -0.87 5.72
C PHE A 65 13.19 -0.87 6.81
N VAL A 66 11.99 -1.44 6.59
CA VAL A 66 10.93 -1.53 7.61
C VAL A 66 11.07 -2.74 8.54
N LYS A 67 12.02 -3.64 8.26
CA LYS A 67 12.21 -4.89 8.99
C LYS A 67 12.53 -4.64 10.46
N GLY A 68 11.70 -5.18 11.35
CA GLY A 68 11.83 -4.99 12.80
C GLY A 68 11.42 -3.61 13.30
N GLN A 69 10.95 -2.71 12.44
CA GLN A 69 10.41 -1.42 12.86
C GLN A 69 8.97 -1.57 13.34
N GLN A 70 8.64 -0.88 14.44
CA GLN A 70 7.26 -0.75 14.90
C GLN A 70 6.61 0.42 14.18
N LEU A 71 5.62 0.14 13.34
CA LEU A 71 4.89 1.15 12.59
C LEU A 71 3.49 1.33 13.18
N SER A 72 3.13 2.60 13.36
CA SER A 72 1.80 3.03 13.77
C SER A 72 1.13 3.75 12.60
N PHE A 73 -0.16 3.53 12.44
CA PHE A 73 -0.94 4.16 11.38
C PHE A 73 -1.22 5.63 11.72
N PRO A 74 -1.41 6.51 10.70
CA PRO A 74 -1.31 6.23 9.26
C PRO A 74 0.15 6.01 8.80
N ILE A 75 0.36 5.05 7.91
CA ILE A 75 1.68 4.74 7.32
C ILE A 75 1.65 5.21 5.86
N ILE A 76 2.50 6.18 5.55
CA ILE A 76 2.68 6.69 4.18
C ILE A 76 4.14 6.50 3.82
N ILE A 77 4.43 5.80 2.73
CA ILE A 77 5.80 5.59 2.25
C ILE A 77 5.97 6.31 0.93
N GLU A 78 6.85 7.32 0.91
CA GLU A 78 7.12 8.11 -0.28
C GLU A 78 8.61 8.13 -0.59
N LEU A 79 8.92 8.40 -1.85
CA LEU A 79 10.30 8.57 -2.29
C LEU A 79 10.68 10.02 -2.06
N ASN A 80 11.69 10.25 -1.24
CA ASN A 80 12.25 11.58 -1.08
C ASN A 80 13.07 11.96 -2.33
N ALA A 81 12.72 13.09 -2.94
CA ALA A 81 13.36 13.54 -4.18
C ALA A 81 14.84 13.94 -4.00
N GLU A 82 15.22 14.40 -2.81
CA GLU A 82 16.58 14.86 -2.50
C GLU A 82 17.49 13.68 -2.16
N THR A 83 17.00 12.73 -1.36
CA THR A 83 17.79 11.58 -0.89
C THR A 83 17.64 10.35 -1.78
N GLN A 84 16.65 10.33 -2.68
CA GLN A 84 16.28 9.19 -3.54
C GLN A 84 16.05 7.91 -2.73
N LYS A 85 15.55 8.05 -1.50
CA LYS A 85 15.26 6.94 -0.59
C LYS A 85 13.81 6.94 -0.17
N ALA A 86 13.33 5.75 0.17
CA ALA A 86 12.03 5.55 0.76
C ALA A 86 12.02 6.06 2.20
N GLU A 87 11.04 6.90 2.53
CA GLU A 87 10.84 7.43 3.87
C GLU A 87 9.43 7.10 4.37
N ILE A 88 9.33 6.73 5.64
CA ILE A 88 8.06 6.45 6.29
C ILE A 88 7.57 7.75 6.93
N ASN A 89 6.55 8.35 6.33
CA ASN A 89 5.76 9.39 6.94
C ASN A 89 4.62 8.77 7.73
N THR A 90 4.86 8.57 9.02
CA THR A 90 3.75 8.49 9.96
C THR A 90 3.37 9.93 10.30
N ASN A 91 2.31 10.46 9.71
CA ASN A 91 1.74 11.73 10.17
C ASN A 91 1.37 11.54 11.64
N LYS A 92 2.28 11.90 12.54
CA LYS A 92 2.02 11.98 13.99
C LYS A 92 1.08 13.16 14.20
N HIS A 93 -0.16 13.01 13.81
CA HIS A 93 -1.24 13.84 14.31
C HIS A 93 -1.84 13.10 15.50
N CYS A 94 -1.05 13.00 16.57
CA CYS A 94 -1.57 12.69 17.89
C CYS A 94 -1.33 13.94 18.73
N SER A 95 -2.43 14.66 18.94
CA SER A 95 -2.62 15.79 19.85
C SER A 95 -2.18 15.51 21.28
#